data_AF-A0A9E6ALG5-F1
#
_entry.id   AF-A0A9E6ALG5-F1
#
_cell.length_a   1.000
_cell.length_b   1.000
_cell.length_c   1.000
_cell.angle_alpha   90.00
_cell.angle_beta   90.00
_cell.angle_gamma   90.00
#
_symmetry.space_group_name_H-M   'P 1'
#
loop_
_entity.id
_entity.type
_entity.pdbx_description
1 polymer ?
#
loop_
_entity_poly.entity_id
_entity_poly.type
_entity_poly.pdbx_seq_one_letter_code
_entity_poly.pdbx_strand_id
1 'polypeptide(L)'
;MTNAKKAWGRRTASTRLRWLNWGRQNWAPAAMAMLGSLLGCSSVDPGEHFQFPEIVFDQDYFYCEVEPILFRQSCGAGDSSQGDRENNCHYNVTTFRLSNYDPLVADSCVNGAPTVAPPESAQNNYQTAQVKMTRDPELSALLLRPTGAAAHPRDIFSESSAEAAIIRAWSDKVGGQ
;
A
#
# COMPACT_ATOMS: atom_id res chain seq x y z
N MET A 1 -32.61 -41.23 33.73
CA MET A 1 -33.98 -40.89 33.29
C MET A 1 -33.88 -39.95 32.09
N THR A 2 -34.52 -40.33 30.97
CA THR A 2 -34.95 -39.54 29.77
C THR A 2 -33.88 -38.67 29.05
N ASN A 3 -33.27 -39.00 27.91
CA ASN A 3 -33.70 -39.49 26.58
C ASN A 3 -34.49 -38.44 25.73
N ALA A 4 -33.88 -37.92 24.65
CA ALA A 4 -34.60 -37.38 23.49
C ALA A 4 -33.75 -37.50 22.21
N LYS A 5 -34.33 -38.18 21.21
CA LYS A 5 -33.82 -38.46 19.86
C LYS A 5 -34.61 -37.66 18.83
N LYS A 6 -34.07 -37.58 17.60
CA LYS A 6 -34.73 -37.31 16.28
C LYS A 6 -35.08 -35.82 16.03
N ALA A 7 -34.98 -35.28 14.81
CA ALA A 7 -35.36 -35.91 13.55
C ALA A 7 -34.58 -35.41 12.31
N TRP A 8 -34.44 -36.36 11.38
CA TRP A 8 -34.16 -36.21 9.95
C TRP A 8 -35.25 -35.40 9.24
N GLY A 9 -34.86 -34.64 8.21
CA GLY A 9 -35.75 -34.19 7.14
C GLY A 9 -35.04 -34.24 5.78
N ARG A 10 -35.38 -35.24 4.95
CA ARG A 10 -35.14 -35.25 3.50
C ARG A 10 -36.45 -34.91 2.77
N ARG A 11 -36.37 -34.01 1.78
CA ARG A 11 -37.23 -33.92 0.58
C ARG A 11 -36.31 -33.32 -0.52
N THR A 12 -35.87 -34.03 -1.58
CA THR A 12 -36.54 -34.39 -2.86
C THR A 12 -37.36 -33.22 -3.44
N ALA A 13 -37.27 -32.79 -4.70
CA ALA A 13 -36.67 -33.35 -5.91
C ALA A 13 -36.51 -32.23 -6.98
N SER A 14 -35.51 -32.42 -7.85
CA SER A 14 -35.48 -32.15 -9.30
C SER A 14 -36.37 -31.05 -9.91
N THR A 15 -35.75 -30.09 -10.62
CA THR A 15 -36.24 -29.69 -11.97
C THR A 15 -35.12 -29.10 -12.85
N ARG A 16 -34.73 -29.87 -13.86
CA ARG A 16 -34.35 -29.56 -15.26
C ARG A 16 -33.40 -28.37 -15.57
N LEU A 17 -32.30 -28.75 -16.21
CA LEU A 17 -31.44 -27.93 -17.07
C LEU A 17 -32.25 -27.15 -18.12
N ARG A 18 -31.88 -25.87 -18.33
CA ARG A 18 -31.97 -25.21 -19.64
C ARG A 18 -30.61 -24.63 -19.99
N TRP A 19 -29.97 -25.32 -20.93
CA TRP A 19 -28.83 -24.88 -21.69
C TRP A 19 -29.19 -23.60 -22.45
N LEU A 20 -28.49 -22.51 -22.17
CA LEU A 20 -28.49 -21.35 -23.06
C LEU A 20 -27.45 -21.60 -24.14
N ASN A 21 -28.00 -21.97 -25.30
CA ASN A 21 -27.36 -22.16 -26.57
C ASN A 21 -26.65 -20.86 -27.00
N TRP A 22 -25.33 -20.78 -26.83
CA TRP A 22 -24.52 -19.73 -27.43
C TRP A 22 -24.41 -19.99 -28.93
N GLY A 23 -25.27 -19.33 -29.70
CA GLY A 23 -25.24 -19.34 -31.16
C GLY A 23 -23.94 -18.74 -31.68
N ARG A 24 -23.12 -19.57 -32.31
CA ARG A 24 -22.21 -19.18 -33.38
C ARG A 24 -23.05 -18.62 -34.54
N GLN A 25 -22.78 -17.40 -34.99
CA GLN A 25 -23.15 -16.96 -36.33
C GLN A 25 -22.07 -16.06 -36.94
N ASN A 26 -21.59 -16.55 -38.08
CA ASN A 26 -20.51 -16.06 -38.94
C ASN A 26 -20.89 -14.70 -39.56
N TRP A 27 -20.00 -13.71 -39.57
CA TRP A 27 -19.18 -13.27 -40.72
C TRP A 27 -19.96 -12.98 -42.01
N ALA A 28 -20.15 -11.69 -42.32
CA ALA A 28 -20.04 -11.13 -43.67
C ALA A 28 -19.79 -9.59 -43.59
N PRO A 29 -18.91 -9.02 -44.45
CA PRO A 29 -18.52 -7.61 -44.41
C PRO A 29 -19.37 -6.76 -45.38
N ALA A 30 -19.63 -5.50 -45.03
CA ALA A 30 -20.01 -4.47 -46.00
C ALA A 30 -19.69 -3.07 -45.44
N ALA A 31 -19.02 -2.30 -46.28
CA ALA A 31 -18.44 -0.99 -46.04
C ALA A 31 -19.48 0.14 -45.88
N MET A 32 -19.12 1.21 -45.15
CA MET A 32 -19.07 2.57 -45.72
C MET A 32 -18.45 3.57 -44.74
N ALA A 33 -17.73 4.52 -45.35
CA ALA A 33 -16.88 5.51 -44.76
C ALA A 33 -17.61 6.61 -43.96
N MET A 34 -16.95 7.10 -42.92
CA MET A 34 -17.14 8.47 -42.42
C MET A 34 -15.77 9.12 -42.32
N LEU A 35 -15.58 10.15 -43.14
CA LEU A 35 -14.51 11.13 -43.07
C LEU A 35 -14.49 11.75 -41.65
N GLY A 36 -13.44 11.47 -40.89
CA GLY A 36 -13.10 12.16 -39.64
C GLY A 36 -11.79 12.93 -39.82
N SER A 37 -11.87 14.13 -40.39
CA SER A 37 -10.74 15.04 -40.48
C SER A 37 -10.40 15.63 -39.11
N LEU A 38 -9.18 15.34 -38.67
CA LEU A 38 -8.24 16.31 -38.07
C LEU A 38 -8.65 17.00 -36.75
N LEU A 39 -8.69 16.22 -35.67
CA LEU A 39 -8.13 16.66 -34.38
C LEU A 39 -7.18 15.57 -33.90
N GLY A 40 -6.05 15.45 -34.61
CA GLY A 40 -4.96 14.60 -34.18
C GLY A 40 -4.44 15.12 -32.85
N CYS A 41 -4.82 14.47 -31.75
CA CYS A 41 -3.99 14.44 -30.56
C CYS A 41 -2.67 13.82 -31.01
N SER A 42 -1.68 14.66 -31.35
CA SER A 42 -0.32 14.18 -31.57
C SER A 42 0.17 13.67 -30.21
N SER A 43 0.03 12.37 -29.98
CA SER A 43 0.76 11.69 -28.92
C SER A 43 2.23 11.95 -29.21
N VAL A 44 2.87 12.79 -28.39
CA VAL A 44 4.31 12.97 -28.45
C VAL A 44 4.90 11.64 -28.01
N ASP A 45 5.49 10.89 -28.95
CA ASP A 45 6.27 9.71 -28.65
C ASP A 45 7.42 10.14 -27.74
N PRO A 46 7.49 9.69 -26.49
CA PRO A 46 8.53 10.11 -25.58
C PRO A 46 9.92 9.55 -25.94
N GLY A 47 10.01 8.79 -27.04
CA GLY A 47 11.24 8.19 -27.55
C GLY A 47 11.63 6.93 -26.77
N GLU A 48 12.59 6.18 -27.30
CA GLU A 48 13.09 4.92 -26.71
C GLU A 48 13.75 5.07 -25.31
N HIS A 49 13.84 6.29 -24.79
CA HIS A 49 14.53 6.61 -23.54
C HIS A 49 13.69 7.45 -22.57
N PHE A 50 12.38 7.23 -22.52
CA PHE A 50 11.56 7.80 -21.45
C PHE A 50 11.90 7.14 -20.11
N GLN A 51 12.82 7.75 -19.38
CA GLN A 51 13.10 7.41 -17.99
C GLN A 51 12.24 8.31 -17.11
N PHE A 52 11.31 7.72 -16.36
CA PHE A 52 10.70 8.46 -15.25
C PHE A 52 11.81 8.75 -14.23
N PRO A 53 11.99 10.01 -13.80
CA PRO A 53 12.93 10.30 -12.73
C PRO A 53 12.50 9.52 -11.49
N GLU A 54 13.39 8.67 -11.00
CA GLU A 54 13.21 7.99 -9.72
C GLU A 54 13.24 9.06 -8.62
N ILE A 55 12.15 9.17 -7.87
CA ILE A 55 12.04 10.12 -6.78
C ILE A 55 12.68 9.46 -5.56
N VAL A 56 13.79 10.03 -5.11
CA VAL A 56 14.46 9.60 -3.88
C VAL A 56 14.04 10.54 -2.75
N PHE A 57 13.43 9.97 -1.71
CA PHE A 57 13.03 10.75 -0.55
C PHE A 57 14.22 10.95 0.41
N ASP A 58 14.14 11.95 1.27
CA ASP A 58 15.21 12.26 2.21
C ASP A 58 15.34 11.13 3.24
N GLN A 59 16.47 10.44 3.19
CA GLN A 59 16.74 9.29 4.03
C GLN A 59 17.02 9.70 5.49
N ASP A 60 17.62 10.87 5.72
CA ASP A 60 17.90 11.37 7.07
C ASP A 60 16.60 11.74 7.78
N TYR A 61 15.69 12.41 7.07
CA TYR A 61 14.35 12.71 7.56
C TYR A 61 13.57 11.43 7.87
N PHE A 62 13.71 10.39 7.04
CA PHE A 62 13.08 9.11 7.33
C PHE A 62 13.56 8.53 8.67
N TYR A 63 14.86 8.43 8.89
CA TYR A 63 15.38 7.84 10.13
C TYR A 63 15.10 8.67 11.38
N CYS A 64 15.19 10.00 11.27
CA CYS A 64 15.08 10.87 12.43
C CYS A 64 13.62 11.18 12.81
N GLU A 65 12.70 11.22 11.83
CA GLU A 65 11.32 11.68 12.06
C GLU A 65 10.28 10.61 11.74
N VAL A 66 10.38 9.93 10.59
CA VAL A 66 9.32 9.02 10.11
C VAL A 66 9.36 7.67 10.81
N GLU A 67 10.49 6.98 10.76
CA GLU A 67 10.64 5.62 11.29
C GLU A 67 10.31 5.50 12.79
N PRO A 68 10.70 6.46 13.66
CA PRO A 68 10.33 6.42 15.08
C PRO A 68 8.82 6.40 15.30
N ILE A 69 8.05 7.07 14.45
CA ILE A 69 6.59 7.04 14.51
C ILE A 69 6.07 5.65 14.15
N LEU A 70 6.61 5.05 13.10
CA LEU A 70 6.19 3.72 12.66
C LEU A 70 6.42 2.66 13.75
N PHE A 71 7.54 2.78 14.48
CA PHE A 71 7.79 1.91 15.63
C PHE A 71 6.90 2.24 16.83
N ARG A 72 6.75 3.51 17.19
CA ARG A 72 5.89 3.95 18.32
C ARG A 72 4.43 3.55 18.14
N GLN A 73 3.95 3.56 16.89
CA GLN A 73 2.58 3.19 16.53
C GLN A 73 2.41 1.67 16.28
N SER A 74 3.44 0.88 16.60
CA SER A 74 3.42 -0.58 16.48
C SER A 74 3.07 -1.06 15.07
N CYS A 75 3.49 -0.33 14.02
CA CYS A 75 3.23 -0.72 12.63
C CYS A 75 3.94 -2.05 12.29
N GLY A 76 5.13 -2.29 12.85
CA GLY A 76 5.90 -3.52 12.62
C GLY A 76 5.31 -4.75 13.32
N ALA A 77 5.49 -4.82 14.64
CA ALA A 77 5.10 -5.99 15.43
C ALA A 77 3.60 -6.12 15.66
N GLY A 78 2.83 -5.04 15.51
CA GLY A 78 1.42 -4.99 15.92
C GLY A 78 1.25 -4.67 17.41
N ASP A 79 0.01 -4.37 17.81
CA ASP A 79 -0.37 -4.04 19.17
C ASP A 79 -1.33 -5.10 19.75
N SER A 80 -0.84 -5.91 20.69
CA SER A 80 -1.62 -6.98 21.30
C SER A 80 -2.81 -6.47 22.11
N SER A 81 -2.76 -5.22 22.60
CA SER A 81 -3.90 -4.58 23.28
C SER A 81 -5.05 -4.30 22.32
N GLN A 82 -4.77 -4.22 21.01
CA GLN A 82 -5.74 -4.06 19.94
C GLN A 82 -6.12 -5.39 19.26
N GLY A 83 -5.64 -6.51 19.80
CA GLY A 83 -5.95 -7.85 19.27
C GLY A 83 -5.04 -8.31 18.13
N ASP A 84 -3.96 -7.58 17.85
CA ASP A 84 -2.96 -8.03 16.88
C ASP A 84 -2.18 -9.24 17.41
N ARG A 85 -1.84 -10.15 16.50
CA ARG A 85 -0.84 -11.18 16.80
C ARG A 85 0.55 -10.56 16.74
N GLU A 86 1.42 -10.98 17.65
CA GLU A 86 2.82 -10.53 17.66
C GLU A 86 3.49 -10.79 16.30
N ASN A 87 4.26 -9.80 15.82
CA ASN A 87 5.01 -9.85 14.58
C ASN A 87 4.16 -10.04 13.30
N ASN A 88 2.89 -9.64 13.35
CA ASN A 88 1.91 -9.97 12.30
C ASN A 88 1.34 -8.75 11.54
N CYS A 89 1.80 -7.52 11.80
CA CYS A 89 1.43 -6.36 10.99
C CYS A 89 2.39 -6.19 9.81
N HIS A 90 3.53 -5.54 10.01
CA HIS A 90 4.51 -5.28 8.96
C HIS A 90 5.86 -6.00 9.17
N TYR A 91 6.01 -6.81 10.21
CA TYR A 91 7.28 -7.50 10.48
C TYR A 91 7.64 -8.59 9.44
N ASN A 92 6.67 -9.42 9.02
CA ASN A 92 6.94 -10.57 8.12
C ASN A 92 5.90 -10.83 7.01
N VAL A 93 4.67 -10.31 7.13
CA VAL A 93 3.53 -10.83 6.36
C VAL A 93 3.07 -9.95 5.21
N THR A 94 3.74 -8.80 4.98
CA THR A 94 3.33 -7.85 3.94
C THR A 94 4.51 -7.41 3.09
N THR A 95 4.21 -6.78 1.95
CA THR A 95 5.20 -6.15 1.08
C THR A 95 5.80 -4.88 1.66
N PHE A 96 5.17 -4.27 2.68
CA PHE A 96 5.78 -3.23 3.47
C PHE A 96 6.40 -3.87 4.70
N ARG A 97 7.67 -4.28 4.59
CA ARG A 97 8.37 -4.92 5.69
C ARG A 97 9.03 -3.87 6.58
N LEU A 98 8.76 -3.93 7.88
CA LEU A 98 9.34 -3.08 8.91
C LEU A 98 10.01 -3.97 9.97
N SER A 99 11.34 -4.05 9.93
CA SER A 99 12.16 -4.85 10.83
C SER A 99 12.57 -4.02 12.03
N ASN A 100 12.37 -4.55 13.24
CA ASN A 100 12.84 -3.92 14.47
C ASN A 100 14.37 -4.04 14.57
N TYR A 101 14.99 -3.07 15.22
CA TYR A 101 16.42 -3.06 15.54
C TYR A 101 16.66 -2.14 16.74
N ASP A 102 17.82 -2.30 17.39
CA ASP A 102 18.22 -1.53 18.57
C ASP A 102 19.76 -1.36 18.57
N PRO A 103 20.31 -0.17 18.90
CA PRO A 103 19.60 1.10 19.13
C PRO A 103 18.93 1.64 17.86
N LEU A 104 17.94 2.52 18.01
CA LEU A 104 17.31 3.18 16.86
C LEU A 104 18.26 4.20 16.24
N VAL A 105 18.22 4.36 14.91
CA VAL A 105 19.04 5.39 14.24
C VAL A 105 18.67 6.79 14.75
N ALA A 106 17.40 7.00 15.08
CA ALA A 106 16.89 8.22 15.69
C ALA A 106 17.61 8.63 16.98
N ASP A 107 18.11 7.66 17.76
CA ASP A 107 18.85 7.94 19.01
C ASP A 107 20.20 8.63 18.74
N SER A 108 20.69 8.55 17.50
CA SER A 108 21.93 9.19 17.05
C SER A 108 21.71 10.50 16.29
N CYS A 109 20.47 10.91 16.05
CA CYS A 109 20.19 12.07 15.21
C CYS A 109 20.59 13.38 15.90
N VAL A 110 21.38 14.21 15.19
CA VAL A 110 21.76 15.56 15.62
C VAL A 110 21.44 16.52 14.49
N ASN A 111 20.67 17.57 14.77
CA ASN A 111 20.23 18.55 13.77
C ASN A 111 19.53 17.91 12.54
N GLY A 112 18.78 16.82 12.74
CA GLY A 112 18.00 16.15 11.69
C GLY A 112 18.79 15.17 10.82
N ALA A 113 20.03 14.84 11.17
CA ALA A 113 20.82 13.84 10.47
C ALA A 113 21.41 12.79 11.44
N PRO A 114 21.43 11.49 11.08
CA PRO A 114 22.10 10.46 11.86
C PRO A 114 23.60 10.75 12.01
N THR A 115 24.14 10.54 13.21
CA THR A 115 25.60 10.64 13.46
C THR A 115 26.33 9.30 13.34
N VAL A 116 25.59 8.21 13.14
CA VAL A 116 26.14 6.87 12.91
C VAL A 116 25.59 6.29 11.60
N ALA A 117 26.31 5.32 11.03
CA ALA A 117 25.83 4.61 9.86
C ALA A 117 24.56 3.79 10.22
N PRO A 118 23.46 3.92 9.46
CA PRO A 118 22.26 3.12 9.66
C PRO A 118 22.55 1.62 9.48
N PRO A 119 22.07 0.74 10.38
CA PRO A 119 22.20 -0.71 10.18
C PRO A 119 21.37 -1.18 8.99
N GLU A 120 21.66 -2.38 8.49
CA GLU A 120 20.96 -2.97 7.33
C GLU A 120 19.44 -3.02 7.51
N SER A 121 18.97 -3.28 8.73
CA SER A 121 17.55 -3.25 9.08
C SER A 121 16.91 -1.89 8.81
N ALA A 122 17.55 -0.80 9.22
CA ALA A 122 17.08 0.56 8.99
C ALA A 122 17.08 0.89 7.50
N GLN A 123 18.17 0.55 6.79
CA GLN A 123 18.27 0.75 5.35
C GLN A 123 17.13 0.03 4.60
N ASN A 124 16.85 -1.22 4.96
CA ASN A 124 15.75 -1.98 4.38
C ASN A 124 14.38 -1.36 4.68
N ASN A 125 14.16 -0.84 5.89
CA ASN A 125 12.92 -0.15 6.25
C ASN A 125 12.74 1.14 5.44
N TYR A 126 13.81 1.91 5.21
CA TYR A 126 13.77 3.08 4.34
C TYR A 126 13.35 2.69 2.92
N GLN A 127 13.99 1.66 2.35
CA GLN A 127 13.69 1.20 0.99
C GLN A 127 12.23 0.75 0.85
N THR A 128 11.68 0.03 1.84
CA THR A 128 10.28 -0.40 1.79
C THR A 128 9.31 0.76 1.98
N ALA A 129 9.64 1.75 2.82
CA ALA A 129 8.82 2.93 3.08
C ALA A 129 8.77 3.89 1.89
N GLN A 130 9.93 4.16 1.28
CA GLN A 130 10.07 5.00 0.08
C GLN A 130 9.12 4.55 -1.04
N VAL A 131 8.99 3.24 -1.27
CA VAL A 131 8.12 2.68 -2.32
C VAL A 131 6.63 2.89 -2.01
N LYS A 132 6.26 3.21 -0.76
CA LYS A 132 4.89 3.56 -0.37
C LYS A 132 4.63 5.06 -0.35
N MET A 133 5.67 5.85 -0.63
CA MET A 133 5.65 7.30 -0.59
C MET A 133 5.49 7.91 -1.97
N THR A 134 4.88 9.10 -2.01
CA THR A 134 4.65 9.90 -3.22
C THR A 134 4.85 11.38 -2.88
N ARG A 135 5.19 12.20 -3.88
CA ARG A 135 5.29 13.66 -3.72
C ARG A 135 3.97 14.31 -3.31
N ASP A 136 2.87 13.78 -3.85
CA ASP A 136 1.53 14.13 -3.39
C ASP A 136 1.19 13.23 -2.20
N PRO A 137 1.16 13.75 -0.96
CA PRO A 137 0.90 12.93 0.21
C PRO A 137 -0.50 12.32 0.21
N GLU A 138 -1.47 12.91 -0.48
CA GLU A 138 -2.84 12.41 -0.60
C GLU A 138 -2.94 11.17 -1.52
N LEU A 139 -1.82 10.76 -2.14
CA LEU A 139 -1.67 9.51 -2.88
C LEU A 139 -0.75 8.51 -2.16
N SER A 140 -0.12 8.92 -1.05
CA SER A 140 0.85 8.10 -0.34
C SER A 140 0.15 7.00 0.44
N ALA A 141 0.43 5.74 0.10
CA ALA A 141 -0.09 4.61 0.85
C ALA A 141 0.42 4.61 2.31
N LEU A 142 1.57 5.25 2.56
CA LEU A 142 2.14 5.42 3.89
C LEU A 142 1.33 6.41 4.76
N LEU A 143 0.55 7.31 4.15
CA LEU A 143 -0.36 8.22 4.85
C LEU A 143 -1.80 7.68 4.86
N LEU A 144 -2.33 7.30 3.69
CA LEU A 144 -3.76 6.99 3.54
C LEU A 144 -4.20 5.76 4.33
N ARG A 145 -3.36 4.73 4.40
CA ARG A 145 -3.73 3.46 5.06
C ARG A 145 -3.75 3.60 6.59
N PRO A 146 -2.72 4.14 7.25
CA PRO A 146 -2.76 4.28 8.70
C PRO A 146 -3.78 5.31 9.21
N THR A 147 -4.31 6.18 8.34
CA THR A 147 -5.34 7.19 8.68
C THR A 147 -6.77 6.74 8.39
N GLY A 148 -6.97 5.56 7.81
CA GLY A 148 -8.29 5.06 7.43
C GLY A 148 -8.84 5.63 6.11
N ALA A 149 -8.10 6.51 5.43
CA ALA A 149 -8.47 7.04 4.11
C ALA A 149 -8.35 6.00 2.98
N ALA A 150 -7.61 4.91 3.21
CA ALA A 150 -7.54 3.74 2.35
C ALA A 150 -7.60 2.44 3.18
N ALA A 151 -7.93 1.33 2.53
CA ALA A 151 -8.10 0.04 3.19
C ALA A 151 -6.85 -0.39 3.99
N HIS A 152 -7.03 -0.55 5.29
CA HIS A 152 -6.05 -1.06 6.24
C HIS A 152 -6.80 -1.80 7.37
N PRO A 153 -6.22 -2.82 8.01
CA PRO A 153 -6.91 -3.53 9.11
C PRO A 153 -7.19 -2.67 10.35
N ARG A 154 -6.54 -1.51 10.48
CA ARG A 154 -6.64 -0.60 11.62
C ARG A 154 -6.51 0.86 11.19
N ASP A 155 -7.18 1.74 11.92
CA ASP A 155 -6.85 3.17 11.91
C ASP A 155 -5.82 3.39 13.01
N ILE A 156 -4.60 3.78 12.63
CA ILE A 156 -3.45 3.88 13.52
C ILE A 156 -3.35 5.27 14.15
N PHE A 157 -3.54 6.33 13.35
CA PHE A 157 -3.56 7.71 13.82
C PHE A 157 -4.50 8.56 12.95
N SER A 158 -5.03 9.66 13.49
CA SER A 158 -5.93 10.53 12.74
C SER A 158 -5.21 11.31 11.64
N GLU A 159 -5.91 11.63 10.57
CA GLU A 159 -5.39 12.43 9.45
C GLU A 159 -4.84 13.82 9.87
N SER A 160 -5.35 14.41 10.95
CA SER A 160 -4.92 15.69 11.50
C SER A 160 -3.84 15.58 12.59
N SER A 161 -3.28 14.40 12.85
CA SER A 161 -2.30 14.21 13.92
C SER A 161 -0.90 14.70 13.54
N ALA A 162 -0.03 14.81 14.55
CA ALA A 162 1.39 15.13 14.33
C ALA A 162 2.10 14.05 13.51
N GLU A 163 1.74 12.78 13.69
CA GLU A 163 2.25 11.65 12.89
C GLU A 163 1.94 11.81 11.41
N ALA A 164 0.69 12.13 11.09
CA ALA A 164 0.26 12.39 9.72
C ALA A 164 0.99 13.60 9.13
N ALA A 165 1.20 14.66 9.92
CA ALA A 165 1.95 15.83 9.50
C ALA A 165 3.42 15.52 9.17
N ILE A 166 4.07 14.62 9.91
CA ILE A 166 5.47 14.21 9.64
C ILE A 166 5.58 13.43 8.34
N ILE A 167 4.64 12.52 8.05
CA ILE A 167 4.60 11.79 6.77
C ILE A 167 4.33 12.74 5.61
N ARG A 168 3.42 13.72 5.78
CA ARG A 168 3.22 14.79 4.77
C ARG A 168 4.49 15.59 4.56
N ALA A 169 5.18 16.01 5.62
CA ALA A 169 6.41 16.76 5.48
C ALA A 169 7.49 15.96 4.71
N TRP A 170 7.55 14.64 4.87
CA TRP A 170 8.47 13.80 4.11
C TRP A 170 8.19 13.82 2.60
N SER A 171 6.94 14.01 2.16
CA SER A 171 6.60 14.08 0.72
C SER A 171 7.33 15.24 0.02
N ASP A 172 7.61 16.30 0.76
CA ASP A 172 8.30 17.49 0.28
C ASP A 172 9.83 17.37 0.38
N LYS A 173 10.34 16.46 1.21
CA LYS A 173 11.77 16.20 1.43
C LYS A 173 12.27 15.15 0.43
N VAL A 174 12.64 15.61 -0.75
CA VAL A 174 13.29 14.78 -1.76
C VAL A 174 14.76 15.15 -1.90
N GLY A 175 15.62 14.13 -1.95
CA GLY A 175 17.04 14.26 -2.20
C GLY A 175 17.34 14.01 -3.67
N GLY A 176 18.18 14.84 -4.26
CA GLY A 176 18.67 14.66 -5.63
C GLY A 176 19.70 15.72 -5.98
N GLN A 177 20.95 15.53 -5.55
CA GLN A 177 22.00 14.83 -6.31
C GLN A 177 23.00 14.19 -5.34
#